data_AF-A0A1A7WIM0-F1
#
_entry.id   AF-A0A1A7WIM0-F1
#
_cell.length_a   1.000
_cell.length_b   1.000
_cell.length_c   1.000
_cell.angle_alpha   90.00
_cell.angle_beta   90.00
_cell.angle_gamma   90.00
#
_symmetry.space_group_name_H-M   'P 1'
#
loop_
_entity.id
_entity.type
_entity.pdbx_description
1 polymer ?
#
loop_
_entity_poly.entity_id
_entity_poly.type
_entity_poly.pdbx_seq_one_letter_code
_entity_poly.pdbx_strand_id
1 'polypeptide(L)'
;MGKKGKKEKKVKGAEKTAAKMEKKVSKRSKREEEDLEALIAEFQNLDAKKTQVVETTCPPPSPRLNASLSAHPEKEELILFGGEFFNGKKTYLYNDLFFYNIKKNSWVKAEIPNPPPPRCSHQAEEEEEEDEEGSHSAPMVEPCPRSSAMATARQGKLYLYGGMFEVGDRQFTLNDFYCLDLHKMDQWE
;
A
#
# COMPACT_ATOMS: atom_id res chain seq x y z
N MET A 1 -8.11 -41.81 -80.12
CA MET A 1 -7.70 -40.49 -79.59
C MET A 1 -8.55 -40.14 -78.35
N GLY A 2 -7.99 -39.57 -77.26
CA GLY A 2 -8.80 -38.79 -76.28
C GLY A 2 -8.72 -39.03 -74.75
N LYS A 3 -8.07 -40.08 -74.20
CA LYS A 3 -8.21 -40.39 -72.74
C LYS A 3 -7.10 -39.90 -71.79
N LYS A 4 -5.92 -39.46 -72.25
CA LYS A 4 -4.79 -39.07 -71.36
C LYS A 4 -4.91 -37.66 -70.74
N GLY A 5 -5.45 -36.68 -71.46
CA GLY A 5 -5.53 -35.28 -70.96
C GLY A 5 -6.53 -35.01 -69.83
N LYS A 6 -7.50 -35.90 -69.60
CA LYS A 6 -8.57 -35.69 -68.58
C LYS A 6 -8.11 -36.05 -67.16
N LYS A 7 -7.09 -36.90 -67.01
CA LYS A 7 -6.56 -37.36 -65.71
C LYS A 7 -5.55 -36.36 -65.12
N GLU A 8 -4.64 -35.82 -65.92
CA GLU A 8 -3.67 -34.78 -65.49
C GLU A 8 -4.35 -33.45 -65.12
N LYS A 9 -5.41 -33.05 -65.84
CA LYS A 9 -6.20 -31.85 -65.49
C LYS A 9 -6.95 -32.02 -64.16
N LYS A 10 -7.31 -33.25 -63.77
CA LYS A 10 -8.02 -33.58 -62.53
C LYS A 10 -7.07 -33.59 -61.31
N VAL A 11 -5.84 -34.07 -61.48
CA VAL A 11 -4.80 -34.08 -60.44
C VAL A 11 -4.34 -32.65 -60.10
N LYS A 12 -4.07 -31.79 -61.10
CA LYS A 12 -3.72 -30.37 -60.88
C LYS A 12 -4.84 -29.55 -60.22
N GLY A 13 -6.11 -29.97 -60.35
CA GLY A 13 -7.24 -29.33 -59.68
C GLY A 13 -7.31 -29.68 -58.18
N ALA A 14 -7.05 -30.93 -57.83
CA ALA A 14 -7.04 -31.40 -56.44
C ALA A 14 -5.91 -30.76 -55.63
N GLU A 15 -4.71 -30.66 -56.22
CA GLU A 15 -3.52 -30.07 -55.61
C GLU A 15 -3.70 -28.57 -55.30
N LYS A 16 -4.30 -27.81 -56.24
CA LYS A 16 -4.67 -26.40 -56.02
C LYS A 16 -5.73 -26.23 -54.94
N THR A 17 -6.59 -27.24 -54.75
CA THR A 17 -7.65 -27.20 -53.73
C THR A 17 -7.08 -27.48 -52.34
N ALA A 18 -6.15 -28.43 -52.22
CA ALA A 18 -5.43 -28.75 -50.98
C ALA A 18 -4.57 -27.56 -50.50
N ALA A 19 -3.75 -26.97 -51.37
CA ALA A 19 -2.93 -25.80 -51.02
C ALA A 19 -3.76 -24.58 -50.59
N LYS A 20 -4.96 -24.41 -51.17
CA LYS A 20 -5.90 -23.35 -50.77
C LYS A 20 -6.54 -23.63 -49.41
N MET A 21 -6.78 -24.90 -49.09
CA MET A 21 -7.29 -25.33 -47.78
C MET A 21 -6.22 -25.17 -46.69
N GLU A 22 -4.96 -25.54 -46.94
CA GLU A 22 -3.84 -25.32 -46.01
C GLU A 22 -3.56 -23.83 -45.74
N LYS A 23 -3.58 -22.99 -46.78
CA LYS A 23 -3.50 -21.52 -46.60
C LYS A 23 -4.67 -20.96 -45.79
N LYS A 24 -5.86 -21.55 -45.90
CA LYS A 24 -7.04 -21.12 -45.13
C LYS A 24 -6.94 -21.57 -43.67
N VAL A 25 -6.42 -22.77 -43.42
CA VAL A 25 -6.19 -23.31 -42.08
C VAL A 25 -5.10 -22.53 -41.36
N SER A 26 -3.94 -22.30 -41.99
CA SER A 26 -2.85 -21.50 -41.42
C SER A 26 -3.24 -20.04 -41.17
N LYS A 27 -4.03 -19.43 -42.06
CA LYS A 27 -4.57 -18.08 -41.84
C LYS A 27 -5.56 -18.04 -40.67
N ARG A 28 -6.32 -19.11 -40.47
CA ARG A 28 -7.27 -19.22 -39.36
C ARG A 28 -6.55 -19.41 -38.04
N SER A 29 -5.55 -20.30 -37.97
CA SER A 29 -4.75 -20.49 -36.75
C SER A 29 -3.99 -19.23 -36.37
N LYS A 30 -3.40 -18.54 -37.35
CA LYS A 30 -2.69 -17.28 -37.11
C LYS A 30 -3.63 -16.18 -36.58
N ARG A 31 -4.86 -16.10 -37.10
CA ARG A 31 -5.87 -15.16 -36.58
C ARG A 31 -6.32 -15.53 -35.17
N GLU A 32 -6.55 -16.82 -34.90
CA GLU A 32 -6.94 -17.30 -33.57
C GLU A 32 -5.82 -17.07 -32.54
N GLU A 33 -4.56 -17.19 -32.95
CA GLU A 33 -3.38 -16.87 -32.14
C GLU A 33 -3.28 -15.36 -31.86
N GLU A 34 -3.43 -14.51 -32.88
CA GLU A 34 -3.49 -13.04 -32.72
C GLU A 34 -4.66 -12.59 -31.81
N ASP A 35 -5.83 -13.23 -31.92
CA ASP A 35 -7.00 -12.93 -31.07
C ASP A 35 -6.75 -13.34 -29.59
N LEU A 36 -6.03 -14.46 -29.34
CA LEU A 36 -5.66 -14.88 -27.99
C LEU A 36 -4.57 -14.00 -27.37
N GLU A 37 -3.57 -13.61 -28.14
CA GLU A 37 -2.53 -12.68 -27.69
C GLU A 37 -3.14 -11.32 -27.31
N ALA A 38 -4.11 -10.83 -28.10
CA ALA A 38 -4.82 -9.59 -27.79
C ALA A 38 -5.61 -9.68 -26.48
N LEU A 39 -6.32 -10.80 -26.25
CA LEU A 39 -7.04 -11.06 -25.00
C LEU A 39 -6.09 -11.12 -23.79
N ILE A 40 -4.95 -11.81 -23.91
CA ILE A 40 -3.95 -11.89 -22.84
C ILE A 40 -3.40 -10.50 -22.53
N ALA A 41 -3.06 -9.71 -23.56
CA ALA A 41 -2.57 -8.34 -23.37
C ALA A 41 -3.63 -7.44 -22.73
N GLU A 42 -4.91 -7.59 -23.08
CA GLU A 42 -6.01 -6.88 -22.46
C GLU A 42 -6.16 -7.26 -20.98
N PHE A 43 -6.14 -8.56 -20.64
CA PHE A 43 -6.18 -9.03 -19.26
C PHE A 43 -4.98 -8.52 -18.45
N GLN A 44 -3.77 -8.58 -19.01
CA GLN A 44 -2.57 -8.04 -18.35
C GLN A 44 -2.68 -6.54 -18.12
N ASN A 45 -3.23 -5.77 -19.07
CA ASN A 45 -3.46 -4.34 -18.90
C ASN A 45 -4.55 -4.04 -17.86
N LEU A 46 -5.62 -4.83 -17.82
CA LEU A 46 -6.68 -4.71 -16.82
C LEU A 46 -6.16 -5.08 -15.43
N ASP A 47 -5.35 -6.12 -15.31
CA ASP A 47 -4.72 -6.54 -14.07
C ASP A 47 -3.66 -5.53 -13.61
N ALA A 48 -2.85 -4.97 -14.52
CA ALA A 48 -1.90 -3.90 -14.19
C ALA A 48 -2.62 -2.63 -13.70
N LYS A 49 -3.74 -2.25 -14.33
CA LYS A 49 -4.58 -1.13 -13.86
C LYS A 49 -5.24 -1.42 -12.53
N LYS A 50 -5.74 -2.64 -12.33
CA LYS A 50 -6.34 -3.07 -11.06
C LYS A 50 -5.31 -3.19 -9.94
N THR A 51 -4.04 -3.47 -10.24
CA THR A 51 -2.97 -3.62 -9.25
C THR A 51 -2.17 -2.33 -9.02
N GLN A 52 -2.52 -1.24 -9.72
CA GLN A 52 -1.84 0.03 -9.57
C GLN A 52 -2.12 0.65 -8.19
N VAL A 53 -1.03 0.90 -7.44
CA VAL A 53 -1.08 1.66 -6.19
C VAL A 53 -1.30 3.13 -6.50
N VAL A 54 -2.29 3.75 -5.85
CA VAL A 54 -2.57 5.19 -5.99
C VAL A 54 -2.04 5.93 -4.77
N GLU A 55 -1.11 6.85 -4.99
CA GLU A 55 -0.51 7.69 -3.95
C GLU A 55 -1.11 9.09 -4.00
N THR A 56 -1.71 9.55 -2.89
CA THR A 56 -2.36 10.86 -2.78
C THR A 56 -1.80 11.63 -1.60
N THR A 57 -1.31 12.85 -1.82
CA THR A 57 -0.86 13.74 -0.73
C THR A 57 -2.01 14.04 0.24
N CYS A 58 -1.73 13.98 1.53
CA CYS A 58 -2.75 14.12 2.57
C CYS A 58 -2.20 14.87 3.80
N PRO A 59 -3.09 15.34 4.71
CA PRO A 59 -2.67 15.77 6.05
C PRO A 59 -2.13 14.58 6.88
N PRO A 60 -1.59 14.84 8.08
CA PRO A 60 -1.23 13.79 9.03
C PRO A 60 -2.38 12.79 9.25
N PRO A 61 -2.08 11.50 9.45
CA PRO A 61 -3.11 10.49 9.67
C PRO A 61 -3.98 10.80 10.89
N SER A 62 -5.15 10.18 10.95
CA SER A 62 -6.04 10.31 12.11
C SER A 62 -5.38 9.77 13.39
N PRO A 63 -5.85 10.22 14.58
CA PRO A 63 -5.43 9.64 15.85
C PRO A 63 -5.56 8.13 15.83
N ARG A 64 -4.49 7.48 16.24
CA ARG A 64 -4.39 6.02 16.29
C ARG A 64 -3.31 5.61 17.27
N LEU A 65 -3.56 4.50 17.94
CA LEU A 65 -2.56 3.75 18.68
C LEU A 65 -2.35 2.39 18.02
N ASN A 66 -1.35 1.64 18.47
CA ASN A 66 -1.07 0.27 18.01
C ASN A 66 -0.89 0.12 16.49
N ALA A 67 -0.51 1.19 15.78
CA ALA A 67 -0.11 1.10 14.37
C ALA A 67 1.36 0.71 14.24
N SER A 68 1.76 0.30 13.05
CA SER A 68 3.16 0.01 12.75
C SER A 68 3.81 1.21 12.07
N LEU A 69 4.84 1.79 12.70
CA LEU A 69 5.69 2.83 12.09
C LEU A 69 7.09 2.26 11.83
N SER A 70 7.57 2.32 10.59
CA SER A 70 8.89 1.80 10.22
C SER A 70 9.60 2.66 9.18
N ALA A 71 10.92 2.59 9.13
CA ALA A 71 11.70 3.21 8.07
C ALA A 71 11.54 2.44 6.75
N HIS A 72 11.27 3.13 5.65
CA HIS A 72 11.31 2.52 4.31
C HIS A 72 12.74 2.02 3.99
N PRO A 73 12.94 0.79 3.51
CA PRO A 73 14.28 0.19 3.37
C PRO A 73 15.22 1.00 2.46
N GLU A 74 14.69 1.56 1.36
CA GLU A 74 15.50 2.24 0.34
C GLU A 74 15.28 3.76 0.27
N LYS A 75 14.02 4.21 0.18
CA LYS A 75 13.65 5.63 0.10
C LYS A 75 13.72 6.32 1.46
N GLU A 76 14.04 7.61 1.51
CA GLU A 76 14.07 8.44 2.72
C GLU A 76 12.67 8.81 3.24
N GLU A 77 11.91 7.78 3.59
CA GLU A 77 10.49 7.88 3.97
C GLU A 77 10.20 7.00 5.19
N LEU A 78 9.18 7.33 5.96
CA LEU A 78 8.62 6.44 6.97
C LEU A 78 7.33 5.82 6.45
N ILE A 79 7.05 4.61 6.90
CA ILE A 79 5.87 3.84 6.55
C ILE A 79 5.03 3.72 7.81
N LEU A 80 3.78 4.17 7.74
CA LEU A 80 2.79 4.00 8.80
C LEU A 80 1.65 3.11 8.27
N PHE A 81 1.35 2.03 8.98
CA PHE A 81 0.29 1.10 8.59
C PHE A 81 -0.64 0.76 9.74
N GLY A 82 -1.95 0.82 9.46
CA GLY A 82 -3.00 0.30 10.33
C GLY A 82 -3.16 1.10 11.63
N GLY A 83 -3.33 0.38 12.74
CA GLY A 83 -3.62 0.94 14.06
C GLY A 83 -5.11 0.99 14.36
N GLU A 84 -5.45 1.52 15.52
CA GLU A 84 -6.83 1.58 15.99
C GLU A 84 -7.12 2.86 16.77
N PHE A 85 -8.40 3.17 16.88
CA PHE A 85 -8.89 4.31 17.62
C PHE A 85 -10.18 3.95 18.36
N PHE A 86 -10.24 4.26 19.65
CA PHE A 86 -11.45 4.10 20.45
C PHE A 86 -12.02 5.46 20.80
N ASN A 87 -13.30 5.68 20.48
CA ASN A 87 -13.96 6.97 20.75
C ASN A 87 -14.81 6.97 22.03
N GLY A 88 -14.61 6.01 22.93
CA GLY A 88 -15.44 5.81 24.12
C GLY A 88 -16.69 4.93 23.90
N LYS A 89 -17.04 4.61 22.65
CA LYS A 89 -18.22 3.78 22.33
C LYS A 89 -17.91 2.64 21.36
N LYS A 90 -17.03 2.89 20.39
CA LYS A 90 -16.70 1.97 19.31
C LYS A 90 -15.21 2.04 19.00
N THR A 91 -14.63 0.87 18.75
CA THR A 91 -13.28 0.72 18.22
C THR A 91 -13.30 0.78 16.69
N TYR A 92 -12.44 1.62 16.12
CA TYR A 92 -12.17 1.74 14.71
C TYR A 92 -10.84 1.06 14.42
N LEU A 93 -10.85 0.11 13.51
CA LEU A 93 -9.65 -0.60 13.06
C LEU A 93 -9.25 -0.03 11.71
N TYR A 94 -8.02 0.46 11.62
CA TYR A 94 -7.47 1.02 10.39
C TYR A 94 -6.69 -0.04 9.61
N ASN A 95 -6.72 0.09 8.30
CA ASN A 95 -6.04 -0.78 7.34
C ASN A 95 -5.50 0.04 6.16
N ASP A 96 -5.23 1.32 6.41
CA ASP A 96 -4.64 2.25 5.47
C ASP A 96 -3.12 2.26 5.60
N LEU A 97 -2.45 2.57 4.49
CA LEU A 97 -1.01 2.71 4.39
C LEU A 97 -0.68 4.18 4.11
N PHE A 98 0.24 4.73 4.89
CA PHE A 98 0.77 6.08 4.69
C PHE A 98 2.28 6.05 4.56
N PHE A 99 2.79 6.98 3.79
CA PHE A 99 4.20 7.31 3.68
C PHE A 99 4.43 8.73 4.15
N TYR A 100 5.39 8.92 5.03
CA TYR A 100 5.89 10.24 5.42
C TYR A 100 7.21 10.51 4.71
N ASN A 101 7.25 11.53 3.86
CA ASN A 101 8.46 11.95 3.18
C ASN A 101 9.27 12.88 4.07
N ILE A 102 10.44 12.44 4.52
CA ILE A 102 11.27 13.16 5.50
C ILE A 102 11.78 14.48 4.91
N LYS A 103 12.21 14.49 3.65
CA LYS A 103 12.76 15.71 3.01
C LYS A 103 11.70 16.77 2.79
N LYS A 104 10.49 16.36 2.43
CA LYS A 104 9.39 17.26 2.08
C LYS A 104 8.51 17.61 3.28
N ASN A 105 8.69 16.93 4.42
CA ASN A 105 7.83 17.01 5.58
C ASN A 105 6.34 16.87 5.21
N SER A 106 6.00 15.83 4.46
CA SER A 106 4.67 15.66 3.87
C SER A 106 4.19 14.22 3.92
N TRP A 107 2.88 14.05 4.14
CA TRP A 107 2.23 12.75 4.15
C TRP A 107 1.60 12.41 2.80
N VAL A 108 1.65 11.13 2.46
CA VAL A 108 1.01 10.53 1.30
C VAL A 108 0.25 9.29 1.76
N LYS A 109 -1.02 9.19 1.39
CA LYS A 109 -1.81 7.97 1.56
C LYS A 109 -1.69 7.12 0.32
N ALA A 110 -1.38 5.84 0.51
CA ALA A 110 -1.34 4.86 -0.55
C ALA A 110 -2.59 3.97 -0.51
N GLU A 111 -3.32 3.92 -1.61
CA GLU A 111 -4.43 3.00 -1.80
C GLU A 111 -3.90 1.77 -2.54
N ILE A 112 -3.79 0.67 -1.80
CA ILE A 112 -3.35 -0.62 -2.34
C ILE A 112 -4.59 -1.39 -2.79
N PRO A 113 -4.65 -1.84 -4.04
CA PRO A 113 -5.72 -2.73 -4.48
C PRO A 113 -5.61 -4.10 -3.81
N ASN A 114 -6.75 -4.63 -3.37
CA ASN A 114 -6.87 -5.87 -2.58
C ASN A 114 -6.07 -5.84 -1.26
N PRO A 115 -6.34 -4.88 -0.36
CA PRO A 115 -5.63 -4.83 0.92
C PRO A 115 -5.95 -6.10 1.73
N PRO A 116 -4.99 -6.61 2.54
CA PRO A 116 -5.28 -7.71 3.45
C PRO A 116 -6.46 -7.33 4.36
N PRO A 117 -7.32 -8.27 4.78
CA PRO A 117 -8.40 -7.96 5.73
C PRO A 117 -7.82 -7.31 6.99
N PRO A 118 -8.51 -6.33 7.61
CA PRO A 118 -8.05 -5.71 8.85
C PRO A 118 -7.80 -6.77 9.93
N ARG A 119 -6.60 -6.74 10.53
CA ARG A 119 -6.25 -7.58 11.68
C ARG A 119 -5.56 -6.70 12.71
N CYS A 120 -5.91 -6.87 13.98
CA CYS A 120 -5.21 -6.27 15.10
C CYS A 120 -4.70 -7.39 16.02
N SER A 121 -3.43 -7.34 16.38
CA SER A 121 -2.90 -8.02 17.55
C SER A 121 -1.76 -7.16 18.06
N HIS A 122 -1.97 -6.47 19.18
CA HIS A 122 -0.99 -6.25 20.24
C HIS A 122 -1.82 -5.92 21.49
N GLN A 123 -1.79 -6.84 22.45
CA GLN A 123 -2.40 -6.71 23.77
C GLN A 123 -1.31 -6.15 24.70
N ALA A 124 -1.65 -5.12 25.46
CA ALA A 124 -0.95 -4.74 26.68
C ALA A 124 -2.01 -4.24 27.67
N GLU A 125 -2.20 -5.02 28.74
CA GLU A 125 -2.76 -4.56 30.01
C GLU A 125 -1.66 -3.81 30.75
N GLU A 126 -2.00 -2.79 31.55
CA GLU A 126 -1.44 -2.61 32.90
C GLU A 126 -2.19 -1.51 33.66
N GLU A 127 -2.58 -1.86 34.89
CA GLU A 127 -2.96 -0.96 35.99
C GLU A 127 -1.68 -0.42 36.65
N GLU A 128 -1.68 0.85 37.05
CA GLU A 128 -1.51 1.33 38.44
C GLU A 128 -1.32 2.87 38.45
N GLU A 129 -1.88 3.51 39.47
CA GLU A 129 -1.92 4.96 39.68
C GLU A 129 -0.58 5.53 40.17
N GLU A 130 -0.32 6.82 39.90
CA GLU A 130 -0.03 7.82 40.95
C GLU A 130 -0.09 9.25 40.35
N ASP A 131 -0.72 10.14 41.11
CA ASP A 131 -0.89 11.57 40.83
C ASP A 131 0.43 12.35 40.93
N GLU A 132 0.59 13.42 40.13
CA GLU A 132 1.11 14.70 40.65
C GLU A 132 0.73 15.90 39.74
N GLU A 133 0.23 16.97 40.37
CA GLU A 133 -0.07 18.26 39.75
C GLU A 133 1.20 19.12 39.57
N GLY A 134 1.28 19.92 38.50
CA GLY A 134 2.24 21.04 38.50
C GLY A 134 2.53 21.78 37.19
N SER A 135 1.85 22.93 37.02
CA SER A 135 2.39 24.23 36.58
C SER A 135 2.94 24.46 35.14
N HIS A 136 2.29 25.40 34.45
CA HIS A 136 2.62 26.01 33.16
C HIS A 136 4.05 26.59 33.00
N SER A 137 4.71 26.31 31.87
CA SER A 137 5.65 27.25 31.22
C SER A 137 5.90 26.95 29.73
N ALA A 138 5.77 27.98 28.86
CA ALA A 138 6.12 28.06 27.42
C ALA A 138 5.58 26.96 26.47
N PRO A 139 5.46 27.19 25.13
CA PRO A 139 5.17 26.08 24.22
C PRO A 139 6.43 25.23 24.09
N MET A 140 6.61 24.27 25.01
CA MET A 140 7.58 23.20 24.85
C MET A 140 7.14 22.36 23.65
N VAL A 141 7.93 22.38 22.58
CA VAL A 141 7.87 21.37 21.53
C VAL A 141 8.49 20.12 22.13
N GLU A 142 7.73 19.42 22.97
CA GLU A 142 8.09 18.13 23.53
C GLU A 142 6.82 17.26 23.58
N PRO A 143 6.88 15.97 23.21
CA PRO A 143 5.75 15.08 23.38
C PRO A 143 5.34 14.99 24.86
N CYS A 144 4.05 15.16 25.15
CA CYS A 144 3.51 14.84 26.47
C CYS A 144 3.76 13.35 26.84
N PRO A 145 3.74 13.02 28.15
CA PRO A 145 3.74 11.63 28.60
C PRO A 145 2.67 10.81 27.90
N ARG A 146 3.04 9.63 27.41
CA ARG A 146 2.17 8.80 26.58
C ARG A 146 2.60 7.33 26.61
N SER A 147 1.63 6.44 26.47
CA SER A 147 1.83 5.01 26.20
C SER A 147 1.49 4.69 24.74
N SER A 148 1.92 3.52 24.27
CA SER A 148 1.61 2.98 22.94
C SER A 148 1.95 3.91 21.76
N ALA A 149 2.90 4.81 21.97
CA ALA A 149 3.40 5.70 20.93
C ALA A 149 4.24 4.90 19.93
N MET A 150 4.13 5.27 18.66
CA MET A 150 4.83 4.59 17.57
C MET A 150 6.16 5.27 17.36
N ALA A 151 7.26 4.52 17.50
CA ALA A 151 8.60 5.06 17.40
C ALA A 151 9.43 4.32 16.34
N THR A 152 10.22 5.07 15.56
CA THR A 152 11.20 4.48 14.64
C THR A 152 12.41 5.39 14.50
N ALA A 153 13.60 4.82 14.34
CA ALA A 153 14.83 5.58 14.13
C ALA A 153 15.26 5.52 12.67
N ARG A 154 15.64 6.66 12.10
CA ARG A 154 16.18 6.75 10.74
C ARG A 154 17.10 7.96 10.59
N GLN A 155 18.25 7.76 9.94
CA GLN A 155 19.22 8.83 9.63
C GLN A 155 19.65 9.65 10.86
N GLY A 156 19.84 8.97 12.00
CA GLY A 156 20.22 9.64 13.24
C GLY A 156 19.13 10.52 13.84
N LYS A 157 17.87 10.38 13.40
CA LYS A 157 16.70 10.94 14.07
C LYS A 157 15.79 9.83 14.61
N LEU A 158 15.23 10.04 15.79
CA LEU A 158 14.11 9.28 16.32
C LEU A 158 12.82 9.98 15.91
N TYR A 159 11.87 9.24 15.35
CA TYR A 159 10.55 9.74 14.99
C TYR A 159 9.53 9.10 15.92
N LEU A 160 8.61 9.92 16.43
CA LEU A 160 7.55 9.53 17.34
C LEU A 160 6.22 9.99 16.75
N TYR A 161 5.25 9.08 16.65
CA TYR A 161 3.90 9.37 16.18
C TYR A 161 2.87 8.90 17.21
N GLY A 162 1.88 9.76 17.47
CA GLY A 162 0.69 9.43 18.24
C GLY A 162 0.97 8.80 19.60
N GLY A 163 0.19 7.76 19.92
CA GLY A 163 0.11 7.16 21.24
C GLY A 163 -1.16 7.57 21.97
N MET A 164 -1.21 7.32 23.27
CA MET A 164 -2.33 7.68 24.12
C MET A 164 -1.83 8.24 25.44
N PHE A 165 -2.61 9.14 26.03
CA PHE A 165 -2.42 9.57 27.40
C PHE A 165 -3.76 9.51 28.14
N GLU A 166 -3.69 9.36 29.46
CA GLU A 166 -4.86 9.15 30.31
C GLU A 166 -4.87 10.17 31.45
N VAL A 167 -6.08 10.63 31.80
CA VAL A 167 -6.33 11.51 32.95
C VAL A 167 -7.59 11.00 33.65
N GLY A 168 -7.42 10.28 34.76
CA GLY A 168 -8.48 9.49 35.39
C GLY A 168 -9.08 8.49 34.39
N ASP A 169 -10.40 8.36 34.36
CA ASP A 169 -11.11 7.45 33.45
C ASP A 169 -11.16 7.92 31.98
N ARG A 170 -10.45 9.01 31.62
CA ARG A 170 -10.48 9.58 30.27
C ARG A 170 -9.21 9.25 29.51
N GLN A 171 -9.40 8.55 28.40
CA GLN A 171 -8.35 8.21 27.45
C GLN A 171 -8.36 9.19 26.27
N PHE A 172 -7.18 9.64 25.86
CA PHE A 172 -6.98 10.51 24.71
C PHE A 172 -5.99 9.89 23.74
N THR A 173 -6.44 9.56 22.52
CA THR A 173 -5.54 9.11 21.44
C THR A 173 -4.97 10.31 20.69
N LEU A 174 -3.68 10.28 20.43
CA LEU A 174 -2.92 11.35 19.81
C LEU A 174 -2.65 11.08 18.33
N ASN A 175 -2.46 12.15 17.56
CA ASN A 175 -2.04 12.14 16.16
C ASN A 175 -0.92 13.14 15.85
N ASP A 176 -0.26 13.60 16.91
CA ASP A 176 0.92 14.44 16.82
C ASP A 176 2.11 13.62 16.28
N PHE A 177 3.09 14.33 15.74
CA PHE A 177 4.28 13.76 15.13
C PHE A 177 5.47 14.60 15.53
N TYR A 178 6.48 13.94 16.07
CA TYR A 178 7.71 14.57 16.52
C TYR A 178 8.93 13.86 15.94
N CYS A 179 10.03 14.59 15.85
CA CYS A 179 11.34 13.99 15.66
C CYS A 179 12.40 14.57 16.60
N LEU A 180 13.38 13.75 16.98
CA LEU A 180 14.50 14.11 17.83
C LEU A 180 15.80 13.75 17.13
N ASP A 181 16.74 14.68 17.01
CA ASP A 181 18.09 14.39 16.53
C ASP A 181 18.87 13.61 17.59
N LEU A 182 19.24 12.36 17.29
CA LEU A 182 19.92 11.45 18.21
C LEU A 182 21.41 11.79 18.42
N HIS A 183 22.00 12.65 17.59
CA HIS A 183 23.37 13.11 17.81
C HIS A 183 23.41 14.31 18.75
N LYS A 184 22.40 15.18 18.69
CA LYS A 184 22.34 16.39 19.51
C LYS A 184 21.60 16.16 20.82
N MET A 185 20.51 15.40 20.80
CA MET A 185 19.67 15.07 21.95
C MET A 185 19.22 16.32 22.74
N ASP A 186 19.02 17.45 22.05
CA ASP A 186 18.81 18.76 22.65
C ASP A 186 17.35 19.24 22.55
N GLN A 187 16.63 18.90 21.48
CA GLN A 187 15.24 19.36 21.27
C GLN A 187 14.43 18.43 20.35
N TRP A 188 13.11 18.37 20.59
CA TRP A 188 12.16 17.79 19.65
C TRP A 188 11.69 18.83 18.62
N GLU A 189 11.35 18.34 17.43
CA GLU A 189 10.85 19.11 16.28
C GLU A 189 9.50 18.56 15.79
#